data_AF-A0A392V3R6-F1
#
_entry.id   AF-A0A392V3R6-F1
#
_cell.length_a   1.000
_cell.length_b   1.000
_cell.length_c   1.000
_cell.angle_alpha   90.00
_cell.angle_beta   90.00
_cell.angle_gamma   90.00
#
_symmetry.space_group_name_H-M   'P 1'
#
loop_
_entity.id
_entity.type
_entity.pdbx_description
1 polymer ?
#
loop_
_entity_poly.entity_id
_entity_poly.type
_entity_poly.pdbx_seq_one_letter_code
_entity_poly.pdbx_strand_id
1 'polypeptide(L)' 'MSKRGFGGGAWCVLDDFNAVLHYEERRGLHQFVSPSVDIVEFRDFVRGMGLLDIPLLGRKFTWFHPNG' A
#
# COMPACT_ATOMS: atom_id res chain seq x y z
N MET A 1 17.70 -11.12 -1.41
CA MET A 1 17.97 -10.80 -2.83
C MET A 1 18.23 -12.08 -3.60
N SER A 2 17.58 -12.26 -4.75
CA SER A 2 17.66 -13.51 -5.55
C SER A 2 19.06 -13.74 -6.11
N LYS A 3 19.60 -14.95 -5.92
CA LYS A 3 20.91 -15.38 -6.44
C LYS A 3 21.02 -15.42 -7.98
N ARG A 4 19.90 -15.30 -8.70
CA ARG A 4 19.86 -15.38 -10.17
C ARG A 4 19.32 -14.12 -10.84
N GLY A 5 19.28 -13.02 -10.08
CA GLY A 5 18.50 -11.86 -10.48
C GLY A 5 17.01 -12.18 -10.44
N PHE A 6 16.26 -11.21 -10.93
CA PHE A 6 14.81 -11.22 -10.86
C PHE A 6 14.23 -11.93 -12.11
N GLY A 7 14.86 -11.80 -13.29
CA GLY A 7 14.37 -12.38 -14.55
C GLY A 7 13.44 -11.41 -15.27
N GLY A 8 13.21 -11.63 -16.57
CA GLY A 8 12.47 -10.69 -17.44
C GLY A 8 10.94 -10.79 -17.38
N GLY A 9 10.38 -11.47 -16.38
CA GLY A 9 8.94 -11.66 -16.22
C GLY A 9 8.24 -10.51 -15.48
N ALA A 10 6.92 -10.59 -15.35
CA ALA A 10 6.15 -9.67 -14.53
C ALA A 10 6.47 -9.86 -13.04
N TRP A 11 6.52 -8.74 -12.31
CA TRP A 11 6.81 -8.68 -10.89
C TRP A 11 5.54 -8.44 -10.09
N CYS A 12 5.41 -9.11 -8.96
CA CYS A 12 4.43 -8.76 -7.94
C CYS A 12 5.18 -8.43 -6.65
N VAL A 13 4.86 -7.29 -6.05
CA VAL A 13 5.43 -6.84 -4.78
C VAL A 13 4.36 -7.00 -3.71
N LEU A 14 4.65 -7.79 -2.68
CA LEU A 14 3.75 -8.03 -1.55
C LEU A 14 4.53 -7.85 -0.26
N ASP A 15 4.02 -7.01 0.63
CA ASP A 15 4.56 -6.79 1.98
C ASP A 15 3.50 -6.15 2.88
N ASP A 16 3.80 -6.06 4.18
CA ASP A 16 3.12 -5.13 5.08
C ASP A 16 3.75 -3.74 4.99
N PHE A 17 3.21 -2.92 4.10
CA PHE A 17 3.75 -1.58 3.85
C PHE A 17 3.57 -0.60 5.02
N ASN A 18 2.71 -0.90 6.01
CA ASN A 18 2.29 0.06 7.05
C ASN A 18 1.76 1.42 6.51
N ALA A 19 1.41 1.48 5.23
CA ALA A 19 0.91 2.65 4.53
C ALA A 19 -0.33 2.29 3.70
N VAL A 20 -1.11 3.30 3.28
CA VAL A 20 -2.28 3.13 2.42
C VAL A 20 -2.16 4.01 1.18
N LEU A 21 -2.75 3.59 0.05
CA LEU A 21 -2.74 4.34 -1.21
C LEU A 21 -3.89 5.36 -1.26
N HIS A 22 -5.01 5.02 -0.63
CA HIS A 22 -6.25 5.77 -0.64
C HIS A 22 -6.72 6.05 0.79
N TYR A 23 -7.33 7.23 1.01
CA TYR A 23 -7.74 7.63 2.36
C TYR A 23 -8.84 6.70 2.91
N GLU A 24 -9.64 6.11 2.03
CA GLU A 24 -10.75 5.20 2.36
C GLU A 24 -10.29 3.86 2.95
N GLU A 25 -9.01 3.53 2.81
CA GLU A 25 -8.39 2.29 3.30
C GLU A 25 -8.00 2.39 4.78
N ARG A 26 -8.10 3.58 5.39
CA ARG A 26 -7.82 3.82 6.81
C ARG A 26 -9.03 4.48 7.48
N ARG A 27 -9.51 3.86 8.57
CA ARG A 27 -10.66 4.34 9.36
C ARG A 27 -10.26 4.56 10.82
N GLY A 28 -10.87 5.53 11.49
CA GLY A 28 -10.76 5.75 12.94
C GLY A 28 -9.63 6.69 13.39
N LEU A 29 -8.71 7.07 12.52
CA LEU A 29 -7.78 8.18 12.78
C LEU A 29 -8.46 9.51 12.35
N HIS A 30 -8.10 10.65 12.96
CA HIS A 30 -8.56 11.97 12.53
C HIS A 30 -8.30 12.10 11.02
N GLN A 31 -9.34 11.90 10.21
CA GLN A 31 -9.30 12.01 8.76
C GLN A 31 -9.21 13.50 8.46
N PHE A 32 -8.00 14.05 8.55
CA PHE A 32 -7.75 15.43 8.17
C PHE A 32 -8.13 15.63 6.71
N VAL A 33 -8.57 16.84 6.38
CA VAL A 33 -9.10 17.23 5.05
C VAL A 33 -8.07 17.05 3.93
N SER A 34 -6.79 16.87 4.27
CA SER A 34 -5.68 16.59 3.35
C SER A 34 -5.11 15.17 3.54
N PRO A 35 -4.63 14.52 2.46
CA PRO A 35 -3.87 13.28 2.57
C PRO A 35 -2.68 13.48 3.51
N SER A 36 -2.42 12.52 4.39
CA SER A 36 -1.21 12.51 5.19
C SER A 36 0.01 12.28 4.31
N VAL A 37 1.18 12.77 4.75
CA VAL A 37 2.43 12.73 3.97
C VAL A 37 2.80 11.30 3.57
N ASP A 38 2.57 10.32 4.45
CA ASP A 38 2.78 8.89 4.18
C ASP A 38 1.98 8.38 2.96
N ILE A 39 0.74 8.83 2.78
CA ILE A 39 -0.10 8.45 1.62
C ILE A 39 0.48 9.03 0.33
N VAL A 40 0.95 10.29 0.37
CA VAL A 40 1.53 10.95 -0.81
C VAL A 40 2.82 10.26 -1.22
N GLU A 41 3.73 10.05 -0.27
CA GLU A 41 5.01 9.39 -0.52
C GLU A 41 4.84 7.94 -1.00
N PHE A 42 3.92 7.19 -0.40
CA PHE A 42 3.66 5.82 -0.82
C PHE A 42 3.06 5.75 -2.23
N ARG A 43 2.16 6.68 -2.57
CA ARG A 43 1.59 6.78 -3.92
C ARG A 43 2.66 7.14 -4.95
N ASP A 44 3.56 8.06 -4.64
CA ASP A 44 4.65 8.45 -5.54
C ASP A 44 5.65 7.31 -5.72
N PHE A 45 5.92 6.52 -4.67
CA PHE A 45 6.69 5.28 -4.76
C PHE A 45 6.04 4.27 -5.74
N VAL A 46 4.75 3.96 -5.57
CA VAL A 46 4.03 3.02 -6.44
C VAL A 46 4.05 3.49 -7.89
N ARG A 47 3.81 4.79 -8.13
CA ARG A 47 3.86 5.39 -9.47
C ARG A 47 5.26 5.38 -10.07
N GLY A 48 6.28 5.79 -9.30
CA GLY A 48 7.67 5.84 -9.74
C GLY A 48 8.24 4.47 -10.11
N MET A 49 7.72 3.41 -9.48
CA MET A 49 8.08 2.03 -9.77
C MET A 49 7.24 1.40 -10.91
N GLY A 50 6.25 2.12 -11.45
CA GLY A 50 5.34 1.59 -12.47
C GLY A 50 4.46 0.44 -11.98
N LEU A 51 4.17 0.39 -10.68
CA LEU A 51 3.38 -0.66 -10.07
C LEU A 51 1.88 -0.38 -10.23
N LEU A 52 1.11 -1.47 -10.35
CA LEU A 52 -0.35 -1.44 -10.32
C LEU A 52 -0.82 -2.01 -8.98
N ASP A 53 -1.75 -1.30 -8.33
CA ASP A 53 -2.42 -1.82 -7.14
C ASP A 53 -3.45 -2.89 -7.54
N ILE A 54 -3.36 -4.06 -6.91
CA ILE A 54 -4.18 -5.23 -7.22
C ILE A 54 -5.37 -5.25 -6.26
N PRO A 55 -6.62 -5.28 -6.75
CA PRO A 55 -7.78 -5.23 -5.88
C PRO A 55 -7.84 -6.44 -4.94
N LEU A 56 -8.13 -6.18 -3.66
CA LEU A 56 -8.33 -7.22 -2.67
C LEU A 56 -9.62 -8.00 -2.96
N LEU A 57 -9.51 -9.33 -2.95
CA LEU A 57 -10.67 -10.21 -2.96
C LEU A 57 -11.11 -10.52 -1.52
N GLY A 58 -12.36 -10.24 -1.19
CA GLY A 58 -12.95 -10.55 0.11
C GLY A 58 -12.95 -9.38 1.09
N ARG A 59 -12.10 -9.42 2.12
CA ARG A 59 -12.11 -8.40 3.19
C ARG A 59 -11.48 -7.10 2.69
N LYS A 60 -12.09 -5.97 3.07
CA LYS A 60 -11.65 -4.62 2.68
C LYS A 60 -10.40 -4.11 3.42
N PHE A 61 -10.14 -4.61 4.63
CA PHE A 61 -9.03 -4.16 5.47
C PHE A 61 -8.12 -5.34 5.81
N THR A 62 -6.82 -5.11 5.81
CA THR A 62 -5.77 -6.12 6.09
C THR A 62 -5.30 -6.09 7.54
N TRP A 63 -5.58 -5.00 8.27
CA TRP A 63 -5.13 -4.79 9.65
C TRP A 63 -6.17 -4.04 10.47
N PHE A 64 -6.20 -4.31 11.78
CA PHE A 64 -6.98 -3.55 12.77
C PHE A 64 -6.15 -3.38 14.04
N HIS A 65 -6.28 -2.20 14.68
CA HIS A 65 -5.73 -1.99 16.01
C HIS A 65 -6.78 -2.44 17.05
N PRO A 66 -6.50 -3.46 17.90
CA PRO A 66 -7.52 -4.02 18.79
C PRO A 66 -8.05 -3.05 19.86
N ASN A 67 -7.31 -1.98 20.17
CA ASN A 67 -7.65 -1.05 21.26
C ASN A 67 -7.44 0.39 20.79
N GLY A 68 -8.50 1.17 20.54
CA GLY A 68 -8.38 2.62 20.39
C GLY A 68 -7.86 3.26 21.68
#